data_AF-F5YNV6-F1
#
_entry.id   AF-F5YNV6-F1
#
_cell.length_a   1.000
_cell.length_b   1.000
_cell.length_c   1.000
_cell.angle_alpha   90.00
_cell.angle_beta   90.00
_cell.angle_gamma   90.00
#
_symmetry.space_group_name_H-M   'P 1'
#
loop_
_entity.id
_entity.type
_entity.pdbx_description
1 polymer ?
#
loop_
_entity_poly.entity_id
_entity_poly.type
_entity_poly.pdbx_seq_one_letter_code
_entity_poly.pdbx_strand_id
1 'polypeptide(L)'
;MKRAVKLPGSPYWVFFFLVLLTLPLEAEPLRVMNAGNILVSLNNPGGASITLSYIDSTVIVLDQETRFFKGIELEFTAPQSYLPHRGSLALVIYADLDHLPEPGVADLEALQLSIEPIPNKIQTIYQIPIRSGHGLRPTPYVSIPTRLIPPSSFPILFRIMPVIKGLSEEVETMNFQLIVRPILSDEGAVRISTHYPEQPVGRPFTVLIDDEVVERPQEARLLKEGEHHLMILSNDYRNESRRFLIERGKILDLDITLQDTTPLVIFEAPENALVFFDNEVVENSRLPLATEPGLHEVRFQMSDYSLVKPLTVQRGKTYRVVLAVDVNVSESD
;
A
#
# COMPACT_ATOMS: atom_id res chain seq x y z
N MET A 1 48.87 70.24 -34.86
CA MET A 1 49.51 70.10 -33.54
C MET A 1 48.62 69.23 -32.66
N LYS A 2 49.20 68.19 -32.06
CA LYS A 2 48.57 67.07 -31.34
C LYS A 2 47.54 67.51 -30.29
N ARG A 3 46.33 66.95 -30.32
CA ARG A 3 45.53 66.64 -29.12
C ARG A 3 44.78 65.34 -29.32
N ALA A 4 45.17 64.34 -28.52
CA ALA A 4 44.58 63.02 -28.47
C ALA A 4 43.17 63.09 -27.89
N VAL A 5 42.24 62.41 -28.56
CA VAL A 5 40.87 62.17 -28.09
C VAL A 5 40.92 60.99 -27.10
N LYS A 6 40.48 61.24 -25.86
CA LYS A 6 40.29 60.21 -24.83
C LYS A 6 38.85 59.68 -24.96
N LEU A 7 38.71 58.38 -25.19
CA LEU A 7 37.47 57.59 -25.06
C LEU A 7 37.75 56.45 -24.05
N PRO A 8 36.73 55.77 -23.50
CA PRO A 8 36.04 56.08 -22.26
C PRO A 8 36.48 55.17 -21.10
N GLY A 9 36.28 55.63 -19.87
CA GLY A 9 36.46 54.80 -18.67
C GLY A 9 35.32 53.79 -18.55
N SER A 10 35.64 52.52 -18.81
CA SER A 10 34.83 51.36 -18.41
C SER A 10 34.90 51.19 -16.89
N PRO A 11 33.78 51.12 -16.15
CA PRO A 11 33.80 50.61 -14.79
C PRO A 11 33.74 49.08 -14.88
N TYR A 12 34.84 48.42 -14.49
CA TYR A 12 34.85 46.98 -14.23
C TYR A 12 33.87 46.68 -13.09
N TRP A 13 32.69 46.18 -13.44
CA TRP A 13 31.80 45.51 -12.50
C TRP A 13 32.47 44.19 -12.09
N VAL A 14 33.17 44.21 -10.96
CA VAL A 14 33.58 42.98 -10.27
C VAL A 14 32.31 42.37 -9.68
N PHE A 15 31.70 41.44 -10.42
CA PHE A 15 30.70 40.53 -9.86
C PHE A 15 31.41 39.64 -8.84
N PHE A 16 31.23 39.94 -7.57
CA PHE A 16 31.63 39.08 -6.47
C PHE A 16 30.68 37.88 -6.46
N PHE A 17 31.07 36.80 -7.13
CA PHE A 17 30.38 35.51 -7.05
C PHE A 17 30.59 34.97 -5.63
N LEU A 18 29.61 35.18 -4.76
CA LEU A 18 29.57 34.54 -3.45
C LEU A 18 29.28 33.05 -3.70
N VAL A 19 30.34 32.25 -3.83
CA VAL A 19 30.25 30.79 -3.82
C VAL A 19 29.81 30.41 -2.40
N LEU A 20 28.52 30.10 -2.25
CA LEU A 20 28.01 29.44 -1.06
C LEU A 20 28.62 28.03 -1.05
N LEU A 21 29.74 27.85 -0.35
CA LEU A 21 30.24 26.52 -0.03
C LEU A 21 29.18 25.84 0.85
N THR A 22 28.41 24.93 0.25
CA THR A 22 27.63 23.95 0.99
C THR A 22 28.62 22.97 1.60
N LEU A 23 29.12 23.28 2.80
CA LEU A 23 29.86 22.30 3.58
C LEU A 23 28.91 21.12 3.87
N PRO A 24 29.32 19.87 3.60
CA PRO A 24 28.53 18.73 4.03
C PRO A 24 28.37 18.80 5.55
N LEU A 25 27.17 18.48 6.01
CA LEU A 25 26.89 18.30 7.43
C LEU A 25 27.60 16.99 7.81
N GLU A 26 28.75 17.08 8.48
CA GLU A 26 29.57 15.90 8.78
C GLU A 26 29.04 15.15 10.01
N ALA A 27 29.27 13.84 10.03
CA ALA A 27 28.97 13.02 11.19
C ALA A 27 29.85 13.44 12.37
N GLU A 28 29.25 13.49 13.55
CA GLU A 28 29.93 13.91 14.78
C GLU A 28 30.17 12.68 15.67
N PRO A 29 31.36 12.55 16.29
CA PRO A 29 31.60 11.50 17.27
C PRO A 29 30.81 11.79 18.54
N LEU A 30 30.08 10.80 19.03
CA LEU A 30 29.20 10.92 20.19
C LEU A 30 29.33 9.72 21.11
N ARG A 31 29.42 9.99 22.42
CA ARG A 31 29.32 8.97 23.46
C ARG A 31 27.96 9.06 24.12
N VAL A 32 27.26 7.94 24.19
CA VAL A 32 25.88 7.85 24.69
C VAL A 32 25.68 6.71 25.67
N MET A 33 24.63 6.84 26.46
CA MET A 33 24.05 5.77 27.27
C MET A 33 22.77 5.30 26.59
N ASN A 34 22.83 4.21 25.84
CA ASN A 34 21.68 3.63 25.16
C ASN A 34 20.81 2.83 26.16
N ALA A 35 19.63 3.32 26.47
CA ALA A 35 18.66 2.62 27.29
C ALA A 35 18.07 1.39 26.57
N GLY A 36 18.09 1.38 25.24
CA GLY A 36 17.61 0.27 24.42
C GLY A 36 17.10 0.70 23.05
N ASN A 37 16.72 -0.29 22.25
CA ASN A 37 16.32 -0.10 20.86
C ASN A 37 14.81 -0.37 20.72
N ILE A 38 14.07 0.56 20.12
CA ILE A 38 12.62 0.45 19.86
C ILE A 38 12.40 0.13 18.38
N LEU A 39 11.78 -1.01 18.10
CA LEU A 39 11.28 -1.36 16.77
C LEU A 39 9.86 -0.80 16.57
N VAL A 40 9.68 -0.03 15.50
CA VAL A 40 8.39 0.52 15.07
C VAL A 40 7.86 -0.32 13.90
N SER A 41 6.73 -1.00 14.10
CA SER A 41 6.17 -1.95 13.12
C SER A 41 4.65 -1.85 13.02
N LEU A 42 4.10 -2.35 11.91
CA LEU A 42 2.65 -2.50 11.72
C LEU A 42 2.03 -3.53 12.68
N ASN A 43 2.82 -4.50 13.13
CA ASN A 43 2.39 -5.54 14.04
C ASN A 43 2.17 -5.02 15.47
N ASN A 44 2.73 -3.84 15.80
CA ASN A 44 2.53 -3.18 17.08
C ASN A 44 2.17 -1.69 16.87
N PRO A 45 0.95 -1.37 16.40
CA PRO A 45 0.54 0.00 16.12
C PRO A 45 0.42 0.85 17.40
N GLY A 46 0.25 0.23 18.57
CA GLY A 46 0.30 0.90 19.87
C GLY A 46 1.72 1.32 20.29
N GLY A 47 2.73 0.88 19.56
CA GLY A 47 4.13 1.19 19.77
C GLY A 47 4.74 0.57 21.03
N ALA A 48 5.95 1.01 21.35
CA ALA A 48 6.70 0.53 22.51
C ALA A 48 7.13 1.70 23.40
N SER A 49 7.26 1.43 24.70
CA SER A 49 7.66 2.42 25.69
C SER A 49 9.03 2.10 26.27
N ILE A 50 9.79 3.14 26.58
CA ILE A 50 11.06 3.06 27.31
C ILE A 50 11.14 4.15 28.37
N THR A 51 11.82 3.84 29.47
CA THR A 51 12.14 4.81 30.51
C THR A 51 13.57 5.31 30.29
N LEU A 52 13.77 6.62 30.37
CA LEU A 52 15.02 7.31 30.12
C LEU A 52 15.42 8.16 31.33
N SER A 53 16.71 8.20 31.63
CA SER A 53 17.31 9.21 32.50
C SER A 53 17.62 10.50 31.72
N TYR A 54 18.10 11.53 32.41
CA TYR A 54 18.45 12.84 31.84
C TYR A 54 19.63 12.84 30.84
N ILE A 55 20.37 11.73 30.72
CA ILE A 55 21.50 11.55 29.78
C ILE A 55 21.31 10.36 28.84
N ASP A 56 20.19 9.65 28.97
CA ASP A 56 19.95 8.45 28.18
C ASP A 56 19.58 8.80 26.73
N SER A 57 19.83 7.83 25.87
CA SER A 57 19.37 7.79 24.50
C SER A 57 18.65 6.48 24.21
N THR A 58 17.87 6.46 23.15
CA THR A 58 17.26 5.24 22.61
C THR A 58 17.33 5.27 21.10
N VAL A 59 17.60 4.10 20.50
CA VAL A 59 17.61 3.96 19.05
C VAL A 59 16.21 3.56 18.58
N ILE A 60 15.71 4.24 17.56
CA ILE A 60 14.44 3.94 16.93
C ILE A 60 14.73 3.29 15.58
N VAL A 61 14.18 2.11 15.38
CA VAL A 61 14.35 1.29 14.19
C VAL A 61 12.99 1.13 13.51
N LEU A 62 12.92 1.23 12.19
CA LEU A 62 11.72 0.88 11.43
C LEU A 62 11.77 -0.59 11.02
N ASP A 63 10.61 -1.24 11.04
CA ASP A 63 10.41 -2.52 10.37
C ASP A 63 10.61 -2.38 8.85
N GLN A 64 10.80 -3.49 8.13
CA GLN A 64 11.01 -3.46 6.67
C GLN A 64 9.77 -2.96 5.92
N GLU A 65 8.58 -3.18 6.48
CA GLU A 65 7.32 -2.78 5.87
C GLU A 65 6.88 -1.39 6.36
N THR A 66 7.27 -0.36 5.61
CA THR A 66 6.99 1.06 5.93
C THR A 66 6.03 1.74 4.95
N ARG A 67 5.47 1.01 3.97
CA ARG A 67 4.67 1.60 2.87
C ARG A 67 3.47 2.41 3.38
N PHE A 68 2.93 2.03 4.54
CA PHE A 68 1.79 2.69 5.17
C PHE A 68 2.18 3.73 6.22
N PHE A 69 3.46 4.04 6.43
CA PHE A 69 3.87 5.00 7.45
C PHE A 69 3.90 6.42 6.85
N LYS A 70 3.16 7.35 7.45
CA LYS A 70 3.33 8.81 7.24
C LYS A 70 4.54 9.33 8.01
N GLY A 71 4.79 8.74 9.18
CA GLY A 71 5.81 9.17 10.12
C GLY A 71 5.85 8.26 11.35
N ILE A 72 6.59 8.70 12.35
CA ILE A 72 6.56 8.14 13.70
C ILE A 72 6.17 9.23 14.70
N GLU A 73 5.49 8.83 15.76
CA GLU A 73 5.10 9.67 16.88
C GLU A 73 5.95 9.31 18.10
N LEU A 74 6.51 10.32 18.74
CA LEU A 74 7.26 10.24 19.99
C LEU A 74 6.44 10.97 21.05
N GLU A 75 5.80 10.21 21.93
CA GLU A 75 5.11 10.74 23.09
C GLU A 75 6.09 10.75 24.27
N PHE A 76 6.58 11.94 24.59
CA PHE A 76 7.54 12.17 25.66
C PHE A 76 6.84 12.72 26.90
N THR A 77 7.01 12.03 28.03
CA THR A 77 6.43 12.40 29.31
C THR A 77 7.53 12.69 30.32
N ALA A 78 7.58 13.94 30.79
CA ALA A 78 8.43 14.38 31.87
C ALA A 78 7.70 14.29 33.23
N PRO A 79 8.40 13.98 34.32
CA PRO A 79 7.79 13.98 35.65
C PRO A 79 7.41 15.41 36.07
N GLN A 80 6.40 15.55 36.94
CA GLN A 80 5.94 16.87 37.42
C GLN A 80 7.06 17.66 38.11
N SER A 81 7.98 16.98 38.78
CA SER A 81 9.17 17.56 39.41
C SER A 81 10.13 18.21 38.42
N TYR A 82 10.04 17.93 37.11
CA TYR A 82 10.85 18.58 36.09
C TYR A 82 10.43 20.04 35.81
N LEU A 83 9.16 20.41 36.01
CA LEU A 83 8.61 21.71 35.58
C LEU A 83 9.35 22.94 36.16
N PRO A 84 9.82 22.95 37.43
CA PRO A 84 10.67 24.02 37.96
C PRO A 84 12.04 24.14 37.26
N HIS A 85 12.53 23.05 36.66
CA HIS A 85 13.82 22.95 35.98
C HIS A 85 13.71 23.07 34.45
N ARG A 86 12.61 23.63 33.92
CA ARG A 86 12.41 23.80 32.47
C ARG A 86 13.61 24.45 31.77
N GLY A 87 13.93 23.97 30.57
CA GLY A 87 15.05 24.47 29.78
C GLY A 87 16.44 24.06 30.29
N SER A 88 16.52 23.22 31.33
CA SER A 88 17.78 22.61 31.78
C SER A 88 18.22 21.41 30.93
N LEU A 89 17.27 20.81 30.21
CA LEU A 89 17.48 19.66 29.33
C LEU A 89 16.98 19.99 27.92
N ALA A 90 17.62 19.37 26.93
CA ALA A 90 17.19 19.35 25.54
C ALA A 90 17.04 17.93 25.02
N LEU A 91 16.25 17.85 23.97
CA LEU A 91 15.99 16.69 23.18
C LEU A 91 16.73 16.82 21.86
N VAL A 92 17.47 15.78 21.49
CA VAL A 92 18.29 15.74 20.28
C VAL A 92 17.94 14.52 19.46
N ILE A 93 17.81 14.70 18.15
CA ILE A 93 17.62 13.61 17.20
C ILE A 93 18.85 13.53 16.30
N TYR A 94 19.43 12.34 16.20
CA TYR A 94 20.49 12.02 15.23
C TYR A 94 20.00 10.96 14.24
N ALA A 95 20.59 10.94 13.06
CA ALA A 95 20.37 9.91 12.04
C ALA A 95 21.71 9.48 11.43
N ASP A 96 21.64 8.54 10.48
CA ASP A 96 22.80 8.01 9.76
C ASP A 96 23.89 7.50 10.72
N LEU A 97 23.46 6.72 11.72
CA LEU A 97 24.34 6.06 12.68
C LEU A 97 25.27 5.09 11.94
N ASP A 98 26.56 5.13 12.26
CA ASP A 98 27.57 4.24 11.70
C ASP A 98 27.33 2.76 12.05
N HIS A 99 26.72 2.48 13.20
CA HIS A 99 26.25 1.16 13.59
C HIS A 99 25.07 1.21 14.56
N LEU A 100 24.40 0.06 14.75
CA LEU A 100 23.33 -0.09 15.75
C LEU A 100 23.96 -0.46 17.11
N PRO A 101 23.89 0.40 18.14
CA PRO A 101 24.43 0.09 19.46
C PRO A 101 23.55 -0.92 20.23
N GLU A 102 24.19 -1.75 21.05
CA GLU A 102 23.53 -2.51 22.11
C GLU A 102 23.14 -1.61 23.30
N PRO A 103 22.27 -2.05 24.21
CA PRO A 103 21.99 -1.31 25.44
C PRO A 103 23.26 -1.12 26.30
N GLY A 104 23.44 0.09 26.84
CA GLY A 104 24.60 0.49 27.63
C GLY A 104 25.41 1.62 27.00
N VAL A 105 26.68 1.73 27.37
CA VAL A 105 27.57 2.78 26.85
C VAL A 105 28.00 2.44 25.43
N ALA A 106 27.83 3.39 24.50
CA ALA A 106 28.28 3.27 23.12
C ALA A 106 28.98 4.55 22.64
N ASP A 107 29.97 4.38 21.77
CA ASP A 107 30.61 5.45 21.00
C ASP A 107 30.14 5.28 19.55
N LEU A 108 29.57 6.34 18.96
CA LEU A 108 28.96 6.33 17.63
C LEU A 108 29.46 7.52 16.81
N GLU A 109 29.28 7.43 15.50
CA GLU A 109 29.28 8.60 14.61
C GLU A 109 27.86 8.78 14.07
N ALA A 110 27.30 9.99 14.19
CA ALA A 110 25.97 10.26 13.66
C ALA A 110 25.77 11.72 13.26
N LEU A 111 24.75 11.96 12.46
CA LEU A 111 24.37 13.28 11.98
C LEU A 111 23.30 13.90 12.87
N GLN A 112 23.59 15.04 13.51
CA GLN A 112 22.58 15.76 14.28
C GLN A 112 21.54 16.40 13.36
N LEU A 113 20.27 16.01 13.52
CA LEU A 113 19.17 16.54 12.71
C LEU A 113 18.43 17.68 13.40
N SER A 114 18.26 17.62 14.72
CA SER A 114 17.55 18.64 15.48
C SER A 114 17.96 18.64 16.94
N ILE A 115 17.84 19.81 17.58
CA ILE A 115 17.99 20.00 19.02
C ILE A 115 16.90 20.98 19.48
N GLU A 116 16.09 20.57 20.45
CA GLU A 116 15.02 21.39 21.01
C GLU A 116 15.04 21.34 22.54
N PRO A 117 14.88 22.46 23.26
CA PRO A 117 14.70 22.42 24.71
C PRO A 117 13.41 21.68 25.07
N ILE A 118 13.43 20.88 26.14
CA ILE A 118 12.21 20.20 26.60
C ILE A 118 11.19 21.28 27.02
N PRO A 119 9.98 21.27 26.45
CA PRO A 119 9.00 22.32 26.70
C PRO A 119 8.43 22.22 28.12
N ASN A 120 7.82 23.32 28.59
CA ASN A 120 7.23 23.41 29.92
C ASN A 120 5.86 22.70 30.00
N LYS A 121 5.84 21.40 29.75
CA LYS A 121 4.64 20.54 29.79
C LYS A 121 5.03 19.15 30.27
N ILE A 122 4.09 18.49 30.96
CA ILE A 122 4.28 17.10 31.42
C ILE A 122 4.38 16.17 30.22
N GLN A 123 3.56 16.37 29.20
CA GLN A 123 3.51 15.52 28.01
C GLN A 123 3.71 16.36 26.76
N THR A 124 4.56 15.87 25.87
CA THR A 124 4.87 16.49 24.58
C THR A 124 4.86 15.43 23.50
N ILE A 125 4.20 15.72 22.38
CA ILE A 125 4.16 14.85 21.23
C ILE A 125 5.07 15.43 20.16
N TYR A 126 6.04 14.64 19.70
CA TYR A 126 6.85 14.95 18.52
C TYR A 126 6.44 14.02 17.40
N GLN A 127 6.28 14.56 16.19
CA GLN A 127 6.01 13.76 15.01
C GLN A 127 7.15 13.93 14.01
N ILE A 128 7.73 12.80 13.60
CA ILE A 128 8.82 12.75 12.63
C ILE A 128 8.23 12.22 11.31
N PRO A 129 8.09 13.07 10.28
CA PRO A 129 7.65 12.63 8.97
C PRO A 129 8.72 11.75 8.32
N ILE A 130 8.29 10.65 7.69
CA ILE A 130 9.20 9.74 6.98
C ILE A 130 8.95 9.62 5.47
N ARG A 131 7.88 10.23 4.96
CA ARG A 131 7.63 10.31 3.52
C ARG A 131 7.16 11.70 3.10
N SER A 132 7.37 12.03 1.83
CA SER A 132 6.79 13.25 1.24
C SER A 132 5.25 13.17 1.25
N GLY A 133 4.58 14.32 1.27
CA GLY A 133 3.12 14.37 1.31
C GLY A 133 2.49 13.77 2.58
N HIS A 134 3.24 13.70 3.69
CA HIS A 134 2.79 13.10 4.96
C HIS A 134 1.54 13.75 5.58
N GLY A 135 1.26 15.02 5.27
CA GLY A 135 0.08 15.75 5.77
C GLY A 135 0.10 16.12 7.26
N LEU A 136 1.11 15.67 8.02
CA LEU A 136 1.35 16.07 9.41
C LEU A 136 1.53 17.59 9.52
N ARG A 137 0.95 18.18 10.57
CA ARG A 137 0.99 19.63 10.82
C ARG A 137 1.32 19.89 12.28
N PRO A 138 2.16 20.89 12.59
CA PRO A 138 2.39 21.28 13.96
C PRO A 138 1.10 21.84 14.57
N THR A 139 0.89 21.57 15.85
CA THR A 139 -0.23 22.11 16.64
C THR A 139 0.30 22.62 17.98
N PRO A 140 -0.49 23.29 18.83
CA PRO A 140 -0.02 23.68 20.16
C PRO A 140 0.47 22.52 21.04
N TYR A 141 0.12 21.28 20.72
CA TYR A 141 0.47 20.08 21.48
C TYR A 141 1.40 19.11 20.73
N VAL A 142 1.67 19.38 19.45
CA VAL A 142 2.46 18.51 18.57
C VAL A 142 3.57 19.33 17.91
N SER A 143 4.82 18.96 18.16
CA SER A 143 6.00 19.50 17.47
C SER A 143 6.39 18.61 16.30
N ILE A 144 6.96 19.22 15.26
CA ILE A 144 7.59 18.52 14.13
C ILE A 144 9.03 19.03 14.07
N PRO A 145 9.97 18.37 14.80
CA PRO A 145 11.32 18.90 15.01
C PRO A 145 12.22 18.79 13.77
N THR A 146 11.81 18.01 12.77
CA THR A 146 12.58 17.73 11.55
C THR A 146 11.72 17.87 10.30
N ARG A 147 12.33 18.18 9.14
CA ARG A 147 11.59 18.34 7.87
C ARG A 147 11.07 17.02 7.29
N LEU A 148 11.95 16.02 7.18
CA LEU A 148 11.68 14.68 6.63
C LEU A 148 12.88 13.81 6.95
N ILE A 149 12.66 12.64 7.55
CA ILE A 149 13.69 11.61 7.73
C ILE A 149 13.28 10.41 6.87
N PRO A 150 13.89 10.20 5.69
CA PRO A 150 13.50 9.08 4.84
C PRO A 150 13.76 7.74 5.55
N PRO A 151 13.04 6.64 5.20
CA PRO A 151 13.24 5.35 5.85
C PRO A 151 14.68 4.83 5.76
N SER A 152 15.43 5.25 4.73
CA SER A 152 16.85 4.91 4.53
C SER A 152 17.80 5.53 5.56
N SER A 153 17.37 6.57 6.26
CA SER A 153 18.15 7.22 7.33
C SER A 153 17.89 6.61 8.70
N PHE A 154 17.03 5.60 8.78
CA PHE A 154 16.88 4.80 10.00
C PHE A 154 17.97 3.72 10.05
N PRO A 155 18.46 3.37 11.25
CA PRO A 155 17.96 3.79 12.56
C PRO A 155 18.25 5.26 12.91
N ILE A 156 17.43 5.86 13.77
CA ILE A 156 17.68 7.19 14.33
C ILE A 156 17.90 7.10 15.83
N LEU A 157 18.65 8.04 16.40
CA LEU A 157 18.90 8.15 17.84
C LEU A 157 18.09 9.30 18.43
N PHE A 158 17.31 9.02 19.46
CA PHE A 158 16.67 10.02 20.30
C PHE A 158 17.47 10.15 21.61
N ARG A 159 17.86 11.36 22.00
CA ARG A 159 18.72 11.60 23.16
C ARG A 159 18.19 12.74 24.03
N ILE A 160 18.24 12.55 25.36
CA ILE A 160 18.10 13.63 26.33
C ILE A 160 19.51 14.09 26.73
N MET A 161 19.71 15.40 26.83
CA MET A 161 20.98 15.93 27.33
C MET A 161 20.82 17.23 28.15
N PRO A 162 21.71 17.47 29.12
CA PRO A 162 21.82 18.76 29.79
C PRO A 162 22.21 19.88 28.83
N VAL A 163 21.57 21.05 28.95
CA VAL A 163 21.95 22.28 28.23
C VAL A 163 22.39 23.41 29.16
N ILE A 164 22.40 23.16 30.46
CA ILE A 164 22.94 24.07 31.48
C ILE A 164 24.04 23.38 32.28
N LYS A 165 24.88 24.19 32.94
CA LYS A 165 25.86 23.69 33.91
C LYS A 165 25.20 23.54 35.28
N GLY A 166 25.57 22.49 36.01
CA GLY A 166 25.13 22.26 37.39
C GLY A 166 23.65 21.92 37.48
N LEU A 167 23.29 20.71 37.05
CA LEU A 167 21.95 20.16 37.30
C LEU A 167 21.75 19.90 38.79
N SER A 168 20.51 19.99 39.24
CA SER A 168 20.15 19.58 40.61
C SER A 168 20.18 18.05 40.71
N GLU A 169 20.55 17.52 41.88
CA GLU A 169 20.46 16.08 42.18
C GLU A 169 19.06 15.52 41.91
N GLU A 170 18.03 16.36 42.09
CA GLU A 170 16.66 16.00 41.75
C GLU A 170 16.51 15.68 40.26
N VAL A 171 17.07 16.48 39.34
CA VAL A 171 16.99 16.22 37.90
C VAL A 171 17.81 15.00 37.49
N GLU A 172 18.95 14.76 38.13
CA GLU A 172 19.82 13.62 37.82
C GLU A 172 19.16 12.26 38.14
N THR A 173 18.17 12.25 39.03
CA THR A 173 17.42 11.04 39.44
C THR A 173 16.04 10.93 38.79
N MET A 174 15.66 11.88 37.93
CA MET A 174 14.37 11.85 37.24
C MET A 174 14.32 10.78 36.15
N ASN A 175 13.15 10.16 36.05
CA ASN A 175 12.81 9.25 34.96
C ASN A 175 11.81 9.91 34.02
N PHE A 176 12.13 9.89 32.74
CA PHE A 176 11.29 10.33 31.64
C PHE A 176 10.74 9.09 30.94
N GLN A 177 9.53 9.19 30.40
CA GLN A 177 8.94 8.10 29.63
C GLN A 177 8.83 8.52 28.18
N LEU A 178 9.29 7.66 27.27
CA LEU A 178 9.11 7.83 25.84
C LEU A 178 8.25 6.67 25.32
N ILE A 179 7.22 6.99 24.55
CA ILE A 179 6.47 6.00 23.77
C ILE A 179 6.65 6.34 22.29
N VAL A 180 7.05 5.35 21.50
CA VAL A 180 7.26 5.50 20.06
C VAL A 180 6.28 4.63 19.29
N ARG A 181 5.48 5.26 18.41
CA ARG A 181 4.43 4.60 17.63
C ARG A 181 4.50 4.96 16.14
N PRO A 182 4.07 4.10 15.22
CA PRO A 182 3.92 4.49 13.83
C PRO A 182 2.73 5.44 13.65
N ILE A 183 2.86 6.41 12.76
CA ILE A 183 1.73 7.20 12.26
C ILE A 183 1.35 6.64 10.91
N LEU A 184 0.19 6.00 10.82
CA LEU A 184 -0.26 5.33 9.60
C LEU A 184 -0.90 6.32 8.60
N SER A 185 -0.70 6.07 7.31
CA SER A 185 -1.50 6.68 6.26
C SER A 185 -2.92 6.16 6.29
N ASP A 186 -3.87 6.90 5.70
CA ASP A 186 -5.27 6.48 5.60
C ASP A 186 -5.45 5.59 4.36
N GLU A 187 -4.53 4.64 4.23
CA GLU A 187 -4.37 3.77 3.07
C GLU A 187 -4.12 2.34 3.56
N GLY A 188 -4.63 1.38 2.80
CA GLY A 188 -4.19 -0.01 2.83
C GLY A 188 -3.68 -0.39 1.44
N ALA A 189 -3.45 -1.67 1.21
CA ALA A 189 -3.11 -2.19 -0.10
C ALA A 189 -4.05 -3.32 -0.49
N VAL A 190 -4.20 -3.53 -1.79
CA VAL A 190 -4.83 -4.73 -2.34
C VAL A 190 -3.87 -5.40 -3.31
N ARG A 191 -3.86 -6.73 -3.29
CA ARG A 191 -3.19 -7.57 -4.28
C ARG A 191 -4.21 -8.57 -4.80
N ILE A 192 -4.29 -8.69 -6.12
CA ILE A 192 -5.30 -9.48 -6.80
C ILE A 192 -4.61 -10.65 -7.51
N SER A 193 -5.02 -11.85 -7.15
CA SER A 193 -4.60 -13.10 -7.78
C SER A 193 -5.78 -13.68 -8.55
N THR A 194 -5.54 -14.04 -9.81
CA THR A 194 -6.56 -14.62 -10.69
C THR A 194 -6.21 -16.06 -11.05
N HIS A 195 -7.19 -16.93 -10.97
CA HIS A 195 -7.09 -18.34 -11.32
C HIS A 195 -7.93 -18.62 -12.57
N TYR A 196 -7.34 -19.29 -13.55
CA TYR A 196 -8.03 -19.69 -14.77
C TYR A 196 -8.91 -20.92 -14.53
N PRO A 197 -10.06 -21.05 -15.23
CA PRO A 197 -10.80 -22.31 -15.30
C PRO A 197 -9.99 -23.35 -16.08
N GLU A 198 -10.45 -24.62 -16.09
CA GLU A 198 -9.78 -25.69 -16.87
C GLU A 198 -9.65 -25.35 -18.35
N GLN A 199 -10.72 -24.77 -18.93
CA GLN A 199 -10.74 -24.14 -20.24
C GLN A 199 -11.76 -22.99 -20.24
N PRO A 200 -11.52 -21.91 -21.01
CA PRO A 200 -10.28 -21.59 -21.71
C PRO A 200 -9.19 -21.04 -20.74
N VAL A 201 -7.91 -21.36 -20.98
CA VAL A 201 -6.77 -20.88 -20.15
C VAL A 201 -6.05 -19.74 -20.86
N GLY A 202 -5.58 -18.74 -20.10
CA GLY A 202 -4.67 -17.71 -20.61
C GLY A 202 -5.30 -16.72 -21.59
N ARG A 203 -6.63 -16.62 -21.63
CA ARG A 203 -7.31 -15.61 -22.44
C ARG A 203 -7.20 -14.23 -21.78
N PRO A 204 -7.22 -13.14 -22.56
CA PRO A 204 -7.07 -11.80 -22.01
C PRO A 204 -8.29 -11.39 -21.19
N PHE A 205 -8.02 -10.61 -20.15
CA PHE A 205 -9.02 -9.92 -19.35
C PHE A 205 -8.42 -8.60 -18.83
N THR A 206 -9.28 -7.68 -18.43
CA THR A 206 -8.90 -6.40 -17.83
C THR A 206 -9.40 -6.36 -16.39
N VAL A 207 -8.53 -5.99 -15.47
CA VAL A 207 -8.87 -5.72 -14.07
C VAL A 207 -9.02 -4.23 -13.90
N LEU A 208 -10.13 -3.80 -13.29
CA LEU A 208 -10.36 -2.42 -12.91
C LEU A 208 -10.63 -2.33 -11.41
N ILE A 209 -10.12 -1.27 -10.79
CA ILE A 209 -10.49 -0.86 -9.44
C ILE A 209 -11.00 0.57 -9.53
N ASP A 210 -12.22 0.81 -9.05
CA ASP A 210 -12.91 2.10 -9.13
C ASP A 210 -12.86 2.72 -10.54
N ASP A 211 -13.19 1.89 -11.54
CA ASP A 211 -13.16 2.22 -12.97
C ASP A 211 -11.76 2.54 -13.55
N GLU A 212 -10.68 2.41 -12.78
CA GLU A 212 -9.31 2.55 -13.25
C GLU A 212 -8.66 1.21 -13.60
N VAL A 213 -8.02 1.11 -14.77
CA VAL A 213 -7.32 -0.09 -15.21
C VAL A 213 -6.10 -0.37 -14.32
N VAL A 214 -5.97 -1.62 -13.89
CA VAL A 214 -4.84 -2.12 -13.09
C VAL A 214 -3.96 -3.01 -13.96
N GLU A 215 -2.82 -2.48 -14.39
CA GLU A 215 -1.87 -3.17 -15.29
C GLU A 215 -1.18 -4.38 -14.62
N ARG A 216 -0.95 -4.31 -13.30
CA ARG A 216 -0.20 -5.33 -12.54
C ARG A 216 -0.98 -5.77 -11.31
N PRO A 217 -2.07 -6.54 -11.47
CA PRO A 217 -2.96 -6.89 -10.38
C PRO A 217 -2.27 -7.71 -9.26
N GLN A 218 -1.20 -8.45 -9.58
CA GLN A 218 -0.44 -9.23 -8.60
C GLN A 218 0.54 -8.41 -7.75
N GLU A 219 0.81 -7.16 -8.11
CA GLU A 219 1.58 -6.23 -7.27
C GLU A 219 0.64 -5.54 -6.28
N ALA A 220 1.06 -5.42 -5.02
CA ALA A 220 0.26 -4.75 -4.00
C ALA A 220 0.11 -3.25 -4.35
N ARG A 221 -1.12 -2.81 -4.59
CA ARG A 221 -1.47 -1.43 -4.93
C ARG A 221 -2.05 -0.72 -3.71
N LEU A 222 -1.54 0.48 -3.41
CA LEU A 222 -2.09 1.32 -2.36
C LEU A 222 -3.44 1.90 -2.78
N LEU A 223 -4.41 1.85 -1.87
CA LEU A 223 -5.74 2.44 -2.01
C LEU A 223 -6.11 3.14 -0.70
N LYS A 224 -7.04 4.10 -0.77
CA LYS A 224 -7.56 4.75 0.42
C LYS A 224 -8.29 3.74 1.31
N GLU A 225 -8.35 4.01 2.61
CA GLU A 225 -9.20 3.24 3.50
C GLU A 225 -10.68 3.42 3.10
N GLY A 226 -11.42 2.32 3.00
CA GLY A 226 -12.84 2.37 2.61
C GLY A 226 -13.28 1.25 1.68
N GLU A 227 -14.53 1.34 1.23
CA GLU A 227 -15.10 0.43 0.23
C GLU A 227 -14.60 0.80 -1.17
N HIS A 228 -14.14 -0.21 -1.91
CA HIS A 228 -13.68 -0.10 -3.28
C HIS A 228 -14.43 -1.10 -4.16
N HIS A 229 -14.45 -0.81 -5.46
CA HIS A 229 -15.14 -1.64 -6.44
C HIS A 229 -14.17 -2.26 -7.42
N LEU A 230 -14.27 -3.58 -7.59
CA LEU A 230 -13.48 -4.38 -8.51
C LEU A 230 -14.36 -4.80 -9.69
N MET A 231 -13.82 -4.67 -10.90
CA MET A 231 -14.40 -5.24 -12.10
C MET A 231 -13.37 -6.08 -12.86
N ILE A 232 -13.80 -7.25 -13.32
CA ILE A 232 -13.09 -8.04 -14.32
C ILE A 232 -13.90 -8.03 -15.59
N LEU A 233 -13.28 -7.57 -16.67
CA LEU A 233 -13.87 -7.50 -18.00
C LEU A 233 -13.14 -8.46 -18.93
N SER A 234 -13.89 -9.33 -19.61
CA SER A 234 -13.34 -10.25 -20.62
C SER A 234 -14.40 -10.58 -21.67
N ASN A 235 -13.93 -10.91 -22.87
CA ASN A 235 -14.78 -11.51 -23.90
C ASN A 235 -14.86 -13.04 -23.74
N ASP A 236 -13.87 -13.64 -23.08
CA ASP A 236 -13.69 -15.08 -22.97
C ASP A 236 -14.14 -15.61 -21.60
N TYR A 237 -14.07 -14.77 -20.56
CA TYR A 237 -14.53 -15.09 -19.21
C TYR A 237 -15.79 -14.30 -18.84
N ARG A 238 -16.50 -14.78 -17.82
CA ARG A 238 -17.65 -14.08 -17.28
C ARG A 238 -17.16 -12.80 -16.61
N ASN A 239 -17.75 -11.67 -16.99
CA ASN A 239 -17.50 -10.42 -16.29
C ASN A 239 -17.91 -10.53 -14.82
N GLU A 240 -17.03 -10.07 -13.94
CA GLU A 240 -17.24 -10.07 -12.50
C GLU A 240 -17.23 -8.64 -11.97
N SER A 241 -18.04 -8.41 -10.94
CA SER A 241 -18.17 -7.13 -10.25
C SER A 241 -18.34 -7.40 -8.77
N ARG A 242 -17.42 -6.88 -7.96
CA ARG A 242 -17.36 -7.17 -6.52
C ARG A 242 -16.94 -5.93 -5.74
N ARG A 243 -17.47 -5.77 -4.53
CA ARG A 243 -17.00 -4.76 -3.57
C ARG A 243 -16.05 -5.39 -2.57
N PHE A 244 -15.05 -4.63 -2.14
CA PHE A 244 -14.11 -5.04 -1.10
C PHE A 244 -13.76 -3.86 -0.20
N LEU A 245 -13.32 -4.15 1.02
CA LEU A 245 -12.98 -3.15 2.03
C LEU A 245 -11.46 -3.10 2.17
N ILE A 246 -10.90 -1.90 2.06
CA ILE A 246 -9.50 -1.63 2.37
C ILE A 246 -9.41 -1.13 3.81
N GLU A 247 -8.68 -1.88 4.62
CA GLU A 247 -8.35 -1.50 5.99
C GLU A 247 -7.00 -0.78 6.04
N ARG A 248 -6.91 0.23 6.91
CA ARG A 248 -5.69 0.99 7.14
C ARG A 248 -4.50 0.11 7.51
N GLY A 249 -3.38 0.28 6.82
CA GLY A 249 -2.11 -0.38 7.15
C GLY A 249 -2.08 -1.89 6.89
N LYS A 250 -3.08 -2.43 6.20
CA LYS A 250 -3.17 -3.86 5.87
C LYS A 250 -3.10 -4.08 4.37
N ILE A 251 -2.66 -5.27 3.99
CA ILE A 251 -2.72 -5.77 2.62
C ILE A 251 -3.88 -6.76 2.55
N LEU A 252 -4.83 -6.50 1.66
CA LEU A 252 -5.90 -7.42 1.32
C LEU A 252 -5.46 -8.25 0.11
N ASP A 253 -5.34 -9.57 0.30
CA ASP A 253 -5.15 -10.52 -0.79
C ASP A 253 -6.52 -10.98 -1.29
N LEU A 254 -6.83 -10.69 -2.55
CA LEU A 254 -8.06 -11.09 -3.23
C LEU A 254 -7.77 -12.18 -4.26
N ASP A 255 -8.23 -13.39 -3.97
CA ASP A 255 -8.23 -14.50 -4.91
C ASP A 255 -9.54 -14.55 -5.69
N ILE A 256 -9.42 -14.60 -7.02
CA ILE A 256 -10.56 -14.59 -7.95
C ILE A 256 -10.41 -15.74 -8.92
N THR A 257 -11.48 -16.51 -9.10
CA THR A 257 -11.53 -17.60 -10.07
C THR A 257 -12.35 -17.16 -11.27
N LEU A 258 -11.70 -17.05 -12.42
CA LEU A 258 -12.34 -16.70 -13.67
C LEU A 258 -13.33 -17.81 -14.07
N GLN A 259 -14.52 -17.42 -14.53
CA GLN A 259 -15.55 -18.39 -14.92
C GLN A 259 -15.63 -18.52 -16.44
N ASP A 260 -15.70 -19.76 -16.90
CA ASP A 260 -15.94 -20.10 -18.30
C ASP A 260 -17.29 -19.56 -18.78
N THR A 261 -17.33 -19.14 -20.05
CA THR A 261 -18.52 -18.67 -20.75
C THR A 261 -18.90 -19.55 -21.94
N THR A 262 -18.28 -20.72 -22.08
CA THR A 262 -18.63 -21.70 -23.11
C THR A 262 -20.10 -22.10 -22.96
N PRO A 263 -20.94 -21.82 -23.97
CA PRO A 263 -22.32 -22.26 -23.93
C PRO A 263 -22.42 -23.78 -24.09
N LEU A 264 -23.46 -24.34 -23.49
CA LEU A 264 -23.72 -25.78 -23.52
C LEU A 264 -25.10 -26.04 -24.14
N VAL A 265 -25.22 -27.08 -24.94
CA VAL A 265 -26.49 -27.56 -25.50
C VAL A 265 -26.72 -29.01 -25.10
N ILE A 266 -27.91 -29.31 -24.59
CA ILE A 266 -28.33 -30.66 -24.18
C ILE A 266 -29.53 -31.05 -25.03
N PHE A 267 -29.51 -32.24 -25.60
CA PHE A 267 -30.58 -32.71 -26.49
C PHE A 267 -31.40 -33.82 -25.82
N GLU A 268 -32.71 -33.76 -25.97
CA GLU A 268 -33.60 -34.83 -25.52
C GLU A 268 -34.49 -35.23 -26.69
N ALA A 269 -34.33 -36.46 -27.15
CA ALA A 269 -35.10 -37.00 -28.27
C ALA A 269 -35.42 -38.49 -28.02
N PRO A 270 -36.47 -39.04 -28.66
CA PRO A 270 -36.75 -40.47 -28.65
C PRO A 270 -35.56 -41.31 -29.16
N GLU A 271 -35.44 -42.56 -28.71
CA GLU A 271 -34.29 -43.43 -29.04
C GLU A 271 -34.10 -43.66 -30.55
N ASN A 272 -35.17 -43.60 -31.34
CA ASN A 272 -35.14 -43.78 -32.79
C ASN A 272 -34.92 -42.48 -33.58
N ALA A 273 -34.66 -41.37 -32.91
CA ALA A 273 -34.38 -40.08 -33.54
C ALA A 273 -32.87 -39.84 -33.64
N LEU A 274 -32.40 -39.50 -34.85
CA LEU A 274 -31.06 -38.97 -35.08
C LEU A 274 -31.06 -37.46 -34.84
N VAL A 275 -30.14 -36.98 -34.01
CA VAL A 275 -29.95 -35.56 -33.73
C VAL A 275 -28.71 -35.08 -34.46
N PHE A 276 -28.83 -33.98 -35.18
CA PHE A 276 -27.73 -33.29 -35.83
C PHE A 276 -27.65 -31.86 -35.29
N PHE A 277 -26.44 -31.39 -35.06
CA PHE A 277 -26.12 -30.02 -34.67
C PHE A 277 -25.09 -29.48 -35.66
N ASP A 278 -25.43 -28.42 -36.40
CA ASP A 278 -24.63 -27.87 -37.50
C ASP A 278 -24.15 -28.93 -38.51
N ASN A 279 -25.07 -29.82 -38.91
CA ASN A 279 -24.85 -30.96 -39.81
C ASN A 279 -23.95 -32.09 -39.26
N GLU A 280 -23.46 -32.00 -38.03
CA GLU A 280 -22.73 -33.09 -37.37
C GLU A 280 -23.67 -33.95 -36.52
N VAL A 281 -23.48 -35.27 -36.53
CA VAL A 281 -24.29 -36.19 -35.71
C VAL A 281 -23.92 -36.04 -34.24
N VAL A 282 -24.92 -35.83 -33.38
CA VAL A 282 -24.72 -35.82 -31.93
C VAL A 282 -24.79 -37.26 -31.42
N GLU A 283 -23.63 -37.86 -31.13
CA GLU A 283 -23.55 -39.27 -30.73
C GLU A 283 -24.24 -39.57 -29.39
N ASN A 284 -24.18 -38.65 -28.43
CA ASN A 284 -24.79 -38.82 -27.12
C ASN A 284 -25.59 -37.57 -26.72
N SER A 285 -26.88 -37.59 -27.02
CA SER A 285 -27.82 -36.49 -26.75
C SER A 285 -27.92 -36.12 -25.26
N ARG A 286 -27.64 -37.06 -24.34
CA ARG A 286 -27.75 -36.86 -22.89
C ARG A 286 -26.56 -36.12 -22.26
N LEU A 287 -25.45 -35.96 -22.97
CA LEU A 287 -24.30 -35.19 -22.49
C LEU A 287 -24.37 -33.74 -22.99
N PRO A 288 -23.99 -32.76 -22.15
CA PRO A 288 -23.85 -31.38 -22.61
C PRO A 288 -22.79 -31.27 -23.71
N LEU A 289 -23.18 -30.71 -24.84
CA LEU A 289 -22.30 -30.37 -25.95
C LEU A 289 -21.84 -28.92 -25.81
N ALA A 290 -20.53 -28.71 -25.72
CA ALA A 290 -19.94 -27.37 -25.80
C ALA A 290 -20.03 -26.83 -27.23
N THR A 291 -20.33 -25.54 -27.37
CA THR A 291 -20.43 -24.89 -28.68
C THR A 291 -19.99 -23.43 -28.63
N GLU A 292 -19.95 -22.77 -29.78
CA GLU A 292 -19.70 -21.33 -29.88
C GLU A 292 -21.01 -20.54 -29.74
N PRO A 293 -20.96 -19.25 -29.38
CA PRO A 293 -22.13 -18.39 -29.45
C PRO A 293 -22.47 -18.03 -30.90
N GLY A 294 -23.74 -18.05 -31.27
CA GLY A 294 -24.15 -17.73 -32.64
C GLY A 294 -25.48 -18.34 -33.02
N LEU A 295 -25.75 -18.32 -34.33
CA LEU A 295 -26.88 -19.03 -34.92
C LEU A 295 -26.41 -20.43 -35.33
N HIS A 296 -27.08 -21.43 -34.78
CA HIS A 296 -26.84 -22.84 -35.05
C HIS A 296 -28.08 -23.48 -35.66
N GLU A 297 -27.89 -24.61 -36.35
CA GLU A 297 -28.97 -25.43 -36.87
C GLU A 297 -29.08 -26.73 -36.09
N VAL A 298 -30.27 -27.00 -35.54
CA VAL A 298 -30.61 -28.30 -34.96
C VAL A 298 -31.52 -29.04 -35.94
N ARG A 299 -31.14 -30.27 -36.30
CA ARG A 299 -31.97 -31.14 -37.14
C ARG A 299 -32.24 -32.46 -36.43
N PHE A 300 -33.51 -32.79 -36.30
CA PHE A 300 -33.96 -34.10 -35.84
C PHE A 300 -34.47 -34.91 -37.03
N GLN A 301 -34.08 -36.17 -37.11
CA GLN A 301 -34.51 -37.08 -38.17
C GLN A 301 -35.06 -38.39 -37.58
N MET A 302 -36.29 -38.73 -37.93
CA MET A 302 -36.97 -39.97 -37.53
C MET A 302 -37.52 -40.67 -38.77
N SER A 303 -36.88 -41.77 -39.18
CA SER A 303 -37.15 -42.43 -40.47
C SER A 303 -37.09 -41.43 -41.63
N ASP A 304 -38.23 -41.15 -42.28
CA ASP A 304 -38.34 -40.31 -43.46
C ASP A 304 -38.68 -38.84 -43.12
N TYR A 305 -38.99 -38.56 -41.85
CA TYR A 305 -39.32 -37.23 -41.38
C TYR A 305 -38.08 -36.51 -40.86
N SER A 306 -37.92 -35.26 -41.26
CA SER A 306 -36.85 -34.37 -40.80
C SER A 306 -37.44 -33.05 -40.33
N LEU A 307 -37.03 -32.62 -39.14
CA LEU A 307 -37.39 -31.33 -38.56
C LEU A 307 -36.11 -30.51 -38.35
N VAL A 308 -36.06 -29.33 -38.95
CA VAL A 308 -34.95 -28.38 -38.79
C VAL A 308 -35.42 -27.17 -38.00
N LYS A 309 -34.64 -26.76 -37.00
CA LYS A 309 -34.90 -25.56 -36.19
C LYS A 309 -33.62 -24.75 -36.00
N PRO A 310 -33.66 -23.43 -36.25
CA PRO A 310 -32.58 -22.55 -35.85
C PRO A 310 -32.53 -22.40 -34.33
N LEU A 311 -31.32 -22.35 -33.76
CA LEU A 311 -31.06 -22.08 -32.35
C LEU A 311 -30.06 -20.92 -32.24
N THR A 312 -30.45 -19.83 -31.56
CA THR A 312 -29.52 -18.75 -31.22
C THR A 312 -28.92 -18.99 -29.84
N VAL A 313 -27.63 -19.34 -29.82
CA VAL A 313 -26.85 -19.64 -28.63
C VAL A 313 -26.12 -18.38 -28.15
N GLN A 314 -26.23 -18.08 -26.85
CA GLN A 314 -25.56 -16.98 -26.18
C GLN A 314 -24.50 -17.49 -25.21
N ARG A 315 -23.41 -16.74 -25.05
CA ARG A 315 -22.33 -17.03 -24.08
C ARG A 315 -22.87 -17.30 -22.68
N GLY A 316 -22.30 -18.29 -22.01
CA GLY A 316 -22.54 -18.63 -20.61
C GLY A 316 -23.95 -19.16 -20.32
N LYS A 317 -24.68 -19.57 -21.36
CA LYS A 317 -26.02 -20.16 -21.24
C LYS A 317 -25.98 -21.65 -21.54
N THR A 318 -26.86 -22.38 -20.87
CA THR A 318 -27.15 -23.78 -21.17
C THR A 318 -28.52 -23.87 -21.80
N TYR A 319 -28.60 -24.52 -22.96
CA TYR A 319 -29.81 -24.74 -23.72
C TYR A 319 -30.23 -26.19 -23.63
N ARG A 320 -31.51 -26.44 -23.42
CA ARG A 320 -32.10 -27.78 -23.52
C ARG A 320 -33.05 -27.79 -24.71
N VAL A 321 -32.75 -28.63 -25.69
CA VAL A 321 -33.56 -28.78 -26.91
C VAL A 321 -34.25 -30.14 -26.87
N VAL A 322 -35.58 -30.11 -26.78
CA VAL A 322 -36.41 -31.30 -26.60
C VAL A 322 -37.25 -31.53 -27.85
N LEU A 323 -37.18 -32.73 -28.42
CA LEU A 323 -38.15 -33.22 -29.40
C LEU A 323 -39.23 -34.00 -28.66
N ALA A 324 -40.44 -33.41 -28.58
CA ALA A 324 -41.63 -34.07 -28.10
C ALA A 324 -42.51 -34.50 -29.28
N VAL A 325 -42.94 -35.75 -29.30
CA VAL A 325 -43.88 -36.30 -30.29
C VAL A 325 -45.22 -36.49 -29.60
N ASP A 326 -46.27 -35.85 -30.13
CA ASP A 326 -47.63 -35.98 -29.64
C ASP A 326 -48.49 -36.70 -30.69
N VAL A 327 -49.41 -37.55 -30.23
CA VAL A 327 -50.28 -38.37 -31.09
C VAL A 327 -51.73 -38.02 -30.76
N ASN A 328 -52.41 -37.43 -31.74
CA ASN A 328 -53.84 -37.12 -31.62
C ASN A 328 -54.66 -38.10 -32.46
N VAL A 329 -55.68 -38.69 -31.86
CA VAL A 329 -56.60 -39.64 -32.50
C VAL A 329 -57.98 -39.01 -32.49
N SER A 330 -58.53 -38.74 -33.67
CA SER A 330 -59.90 -38.26 -33.85
C SER A 330 -60.68 -39.23 -34.71
N GLU A 331 -61.90 -39.55 -34.29
CA GLU A 331 -62.88 -40.30 -35.07
C GLU A 331 -63.48 -39.39 -36.15
N SER A 332 -63.57 -39.87 -37.40
CA SER A 332 -64.21 -39.15 -38.50
C SER A 332 -65.43 -39.93 -38.97
N ASP A 333 -66.61 -39.29 -38.94
CA ASP A 333 -67.91 -39.86 -39.34
C ASP A 333 -68.00 -40.27 -40.82
#